data_AF-A0A5J4QNI6-F1
#
_entry.id   AF-A0A5J4QNI6-F1
#
_cell.length_a   1.000
_cell.length_b   1.000
_cell.length_c   1.000
_cell.angle_alpha   90.00
_cell.angle_beta   90.00
_cell.angle_gamma   90.00
#
_symmetry.space_group_name_H-M   'P 1'
#
loop_
_entity.id
_entity.type
_entity.pdbx_description
1 polymer ?
#
loop_
_entity_poly.entity_id
_entity_poly.type
_entity_poly.pdbx_seq_one_letter_code
_entity_poly.pdbx_strand_id
1 'polypeptide(L)'
;MVMELSNIYYQRFLNLLLNEYRQEFEHAKQGHCMKIIGLALPELVILRKMIKEEFSEMQVYILSENVNDTVFITATKLIELRNEPTAPLLVLIPSNSRTSTEDSYGNATFKNLEINHLNRKLLSNLKNNIPVTNKSFLTEIFEYLKIQKIGPIQYVYFLLEIEANSYSPEAIG
;
A
#
# COMPACT_ATOMS: atom_id res chain seq x y z
N MET A 1 5.18 23.62 -7.18
CA MET A 1 6.09 22.51 -6.82
C MET A 1 5.53 21.27 -7.50
N VAL A 2 6.15 20.81 -8.58
CA VAL A 2 5.69 19.60 -9.30
C VAL A 2 5.95 18.44 -8.35
N MET A 3 4.88 17.81 -7.87
CA MET A 3 5.00 16.61 -7.06
C MET A 3 5.44 15.49 -8.00
N GLU A 4 6.55 14.80 -7.71
CA GLU A 4 6.98 13.67 -8.56
C GLU A 4 5.87 12.63 -8.68
N LEU A 5 5.60 12.13 -9.90
CA LEU A 5 4.58 11.12 -10.20
C LEU A 5 4.63 9.91 -9.26
N SER A 6 5.84 9.50 -8.84
CA SER A 6 6.03 8.42 -7.88
C SER A 6 5.43 8.75 -6.50
N ASN A 7 5.58 9.99 -6.03
CA ASN A 7 4.96 10.44 -4.78
C ASN A 7 3.44 10.44 -4.88
N ILE A 8 2.87 10.93 -5.99
CA ILE A 8 1.42 10.91 -6.23
C ILE A 8 0.90 9.47 -6.23
N TYR A 9 1.61 8.57 -6.92
CA TYR A 9 1.29 7.15 -6.95
C TYR A 9 1.25 6.55 -5.54
N TYR A 10 2.33 6.71 -4.76
CA TYR A 10 2.38 6.12 -3.42
C TYR A 10 1.35 6.74 -2.47
N GLN A 11 1.11 8.05 -2.55
CA GLN A 11 0.03 8.69 -1.81
C GLN A 11 -1.34 8.06 -2.14
N ARG A 12 -1.67 7.88 -3.42
CA ARG A 12 -2.94 7.23 -3.80
C ARG A 12 -2.98 5.75 -3.42
N PHE A 13 -1.87 5.04 -3.56
CA PHE A 13 -1.76 3.63 -3.21
C PHE A 13 -1.98 3.41 -1.71
N LEU A 14 -1.33 4.19 -0.85
CA LEU A 14 -1.46 4.08 0.61
C LEU A 14 -2.87 4.46 1.08
N ASN A 15 -3.48 5.49 0.50
CA ASN A 15 -4.88 5.83 0.78
C ASN A 15 -5.84 4.71 0.35
N LEU A 16 -5.60 4.09 -0.81
CA LEU A 16 -6.41 2.97 -1.27
C LEU A 16 -6.25 1.76 -0.33
N LEU A 17 -5.03 1.45 0.11
CA LEU A 17 -4.75 0.39 1.07
C LEU A 17 -5.50 0.62 2.38
N LEU A 18 -5.42 1.84 2.95
CA LEU A 18 -6.09 2.18 4.19
C LEU A 18 -7.61 2.02 4.08
N ASN A 19 -8.18 2.47 2.96
CA ASN A 19 -9.60 2.29 2.67
C ASN A 19 -9.99 0.81 2.46
N GLU A 20 -9.14 0.01 1.81
CA GLU A 20 -9.38 -1.43 1.58
C GLU A 20 -9.57 -2.17 2.90
N TYR A 21 -8.70 -1.88 3.86
CA TYR A 21 -8.60 -2.59 5.12
C TYR A 21 -9.22 -1.83 6.30
N ARG A 22 -9.89 -0.71 6.06
CA ARG A 22 -10.54 0.10 7.11
C ARG A 22 -11.41 -0.77 8.01
N GLN A 23 -12.30 -1.59 7.43
CA GLN A 23 -13.16 -2.47 8.22
C GLN A 23 -12.36 -3.48 9.06
N GLU A 24 -11.28 -4.04 8.53
CA GLU A 24 -10.41 -4.95 9.30
C GLU A 24 -9.76 -4.25 10.48
N PHE A 25 -9.30 -3.00 10.29
CA PHE A 25 -8.70 -2.20 11.35
C PHE A 25 -9.72 -1.76 12.41
N GLU A 26 -10.92 -1.32 12.00
CA GLU A 26 -11.99 -0.89 12.90
C GLU A 26 -12.49 -2.04 13.80
N HIS A 27 -12.58 -3.25 13.25
CA HIS A 27 -13.05 -4.42 13.98
C HIS A 27 -11.92 -5.22 14.63
N ALA A 28 -10.67 -4.75 14.53
CA ALA A 28 -9.53 -5.41 15.14
C ALA A 28 -9.65 -5.36 16.66
N LYS A 29 -9.56 -6.51 17.32
CA LYS A 29 -9.64 -6.65 18.78
C LYS A 29 -8.32 -7.13 19.35
N GLN A 30 -8.17 -7.04 20.67
CA GLN A 30 -7.05 -7.62 21.39
C GLN A 30 -6.83 -9.07 20.95
N GLY A 31 -5.57 -9.41 20.61
CA GLY A 31 -5.19 -10.72 20.09
C GLY A 31 -5.27 -10.86 18.56
N HIS A 32 -5.92 -9.94 17.85
CA HIS A 32 -5.85 -9.93 16.39
C HIS A 32 -4.45 -9.53 15.94
N CYS A 33 -3.81 -10.42 15.17
CA CYS A 33 -2.47 -10.24 14.64
C CYS A 33 -2.53 -10.19 13.12
N MET A 34 -2.09 -9.08 12.53
CA MET A 34 -2.12 -8.82 11.10
C MET A 34 -0.74 -8.44 10.58
N LYS A 35 -0.51 -8.64 9.28
CA LYS A 35 0.72 -8.19 8.63
C LYS A 35 0.47 -7.61 7.25
N ILE A 36 1.32 -6.67 6.87
CA ILE A 36 1.43 -6.16 5.50
C ILE A 36 2.87 -6.36 5.05
N ILE A 37 3.03 -6.90 3.85
CA ILE A 37 4.33 -7.17 3.21
C ILE A 37 4.36 -6.53 1.81
N GLY A 38 5.56 -6.20 1.31
CA GLY A 38 5.74 -5.83 -0.11
C GLY A 38 5.89 -4.33 -0.39
N LEU A 39 5.94 -3.49 0.64
CA LEU A 39 6.31 -2.07 0.52
C LEU A 39 7.76 -1.85 0.96
N ALA A 40 8.42 -0.85 0.39
CA ALA A 40 9.73 -0.44 0.86
C ALA A 40 9.60 0.40 2.15
N LEU A 41 10.72 0.55 2.85
CA LEU A 41 10.74 1.14 4.18
C LEU A 41 10.16 2.58 4.23
N PRO A 42 10.48 3.51 3.32
CA PRO A 42 9.93 4.86 3.35
C PRO A 42 8.39 4.87 3.32
N GLU A 43 7.79 4.04 2.48
CA GLU A 43 6.33 3.93 2.34
C GLU A 43 5.69 3.31 3.59
N LEU A 44 6.36 2.34 4.23
CA LEU A 44 5.89 1.74 5.48
C LEU A 44 5.90 2.73 6.64
N VAL A 45 6.88 3.63 6.70
CA VAL A 45 6.91 4.70 7.72
C VAL A 45 5.71 5.63 7.56
N ILE A 46 5.39 6.02 6.31
CA ILE A 46 4.22 6.85 6.01
C ILE A 46 2.93 6.10 6.34
N LEU A 47 2.80 4.84 5.89
CA LEU A 47 1.63 4.00 6.15
C LEU A 47 1.37 3.84 7.65
N ARG A 48 2.42 3.55 8.43
CA ARG A 48 2.31 3.44 9.89
C ARG A 48 1.73 4.71 10.49
N LYS A 49 2.24 5.88 10.07
CA LYS A 49 1.77 7.17 10.57
C LYS A 49 0.28 7.34 10.27
N MET A 50 -0.14 7.12 9.02
CA MET A 50 -1.55 7.21 8.62
C MET A 50 -2.45 6.29 9.44
N ILE A 51 -2.03 5.03 9.64
CA ILE A 51 -2.80 4.06 10.44
C ILE A 51 -2.86 4.50 11.91
N LYS A 52 -1.76 5.00 12.50
CA LYS A 52 -1.75 5.45 13.90
C LYS A 52 -2.57 6.73 14.14
N GLU A 53 -2.68 7.58 13.12
CA GLU A 53 -3.54 8.77 13.15
C GLU A 53 -5.03 8.39 13.15
N GLU A 54 -5.44 7.36 12.41
CA GLU A 54 -6.84 6.92 12.33
C GLU A 54 -7.20 5.87 13.41
N PHE A 55 -6.25 5.03 13.82
CA PHE A 55 -6.44 3.88 14.72
C PHE A 55 -5.41 3.88 15.87
N SER A 56 -5.54 4.84 16.78
CA SER A 56 -4.58 5.08 17.86
C SER A 56 -4.40 3.90 18.83
N GLU A 57 -5.43 3.07 19.01
CA GLU A 57 -5.41 1.93 19.93
C GLU A 57 -4.64 0.72 19.38
N MET A 58 -4.44 0.65 18.06
CA MET A 58 -3.73 -0.45 17.43
C MET A 58 -2.21 -0.32 17.63
N GLN A 59 -1.56 -1.42 17.97
CA GLN A 59 -0.11 -1.52 18.00
C GLN A 59 0.39 -1.76 16.57
N VAL A 60 1.09 -0.77 16.02
CA VAL A 60 1.61 -0.84 14.64
C VAL A 60 3.12 -0.63 14.67
N TYR A 61 3.87 -1.59 14.12
CA TYR A 61 5.33 -1.55 14.13
C TYR A 61 5.92 -1.99 12.80
N ILE A 62 7.13 -1.53 12.50
CA ILE A 62 7.90 -1.96 11.33
C ILE A 62 8.95 -2.99 11.79
N LEU A 63 9.01 -4.14 11.11
CA LEU A 63 9.99 -5.17 11.40
C LEU A 63 11.39 -4.71 10.95
N SER A 64 12.36 -4.72 11.87
CA SER A 64 13.77 -4.40 11.61
C SER A 64 14.67 -5.05 12.65
N GLU A 65 15.82 -5.56 12.23
CA GLU A 65 16.87 -6.04 13.14
C GLU A 65 17.62 -4.87 13.82
N ASN A 66 17.64 -3.70 13.18
CA ASN A 66 18.21 -2.48 13.74
C ASN A 66 17.09 -1.64 14.34
N VAL A 67 16.93 -1.75 15.66
CA VAL A 67 15.93 -0.98 16.41
C VAL A 67 16.60 0.25 17.00
N ASN A 68 16.45 1.39 16.32
CA ASN A 68 16.97 2.68 16.77
C ASN A 68 15.83 3.61 17.25
N ASP A 69 14.57 3.17 17.13
CA ASP A 69 13.38 3.96 17.43
C ASP A 69 12.21 3.03 17.81
N THR A 70 11.27 3.55 18.58
CA THR A 70 9.98 2.99 18.99
C THR A 70 9.08 2.56 17.83
N VAL A 71 9.36 3.04 16.62
CA VAL A 71 8.69 2.65 15.37
C VAL A 71 9.02 1.22 14.96
N PHE A 72 10.22 0.75 15.30
CA PHE A 72 10.79 -0.51 14.85
C PHE A 72 10.78 -1.57 15.94
N ILE A 73 10.60 -2.84 15.54
CA ILE A 73 10.71 -3.99 16.44
C ILE A 73 11.48 -5.12 15.78
N THR A 74 12.17 -5.92 16.60
CA THR A 74 12.78 -7.17 16.17
C THR A 74 11.74 -8.29 16.07
N ALA A 75 12.09 -9.38 15.39
CA ALA A 75 11.29 -10.60 15.35
C ALA A 75 10.98 -11.15 16.75
N THR A 76 11.97 -11.15 17.66
CA THR A 76 11.77 -11.61 19.04
C THR A 76 10.73 -10.76 19.76
N LYS A 77 10.81 -9.42 19.64
CA LYS A 77 9.86 -8.53 20.30
C LYS A 77 8.44 -8.69 19.73
N LEU A 78 8.32 -8.94 18.43
CA LEU A 78 7.04 -9.24 17.79
C LEU A 78 6.38 -10.49 18.39
N ILE A 79 7.16 -11.54 18.66
CA ILE A 79 6.66 -12.79 19.26
C ILE A 79 6.16 -12.54 20.69
N GLU A 80 6.88 -11.75 21.49
CA GLU A 80 6.46 -11.36 22.84
C GLU A 80 5.09 -10.65 22.81
N LEU A 81 4.95 -9.62 21.95
CA LEU A 81 3.72 -8.85 21.81
C LEU A 81 2.53 -9.72 21.37
N ARG A 82 2.78 -10.72 20.52
CA ARG A 82 1.76 -11.68 20.09
C ARG A 82 1.31 -12.59 21.24
N ASN A 83 2.24 -13.09 22.06
CA ASN A 83 1.96 -14.04 23.14
C ASN A 83 1.25 -13.39 24.33
N GLU A 84 1.49 -12.10 24.57
CA GLU A 84 0.84 -11.30 25.61
C GLU A 84 0.10 -10.11 24.98
N PRO A 85 -0.98 -10.37 24.22
CA PRO A 85 -1.63 -9.32 23.45
C PRO A 85 -2.35 -8.36 24.39
N THR A 86 -2.01 -7.08 24.33
CA THR A 86 -2.68 -6.00 25.06
C THR A 86 -3.58 -5.16 24.16
N ALA A 87 -3.38 -5.25 22.85
CA ALA A 87 -4.11 -4.52 21.82
C ALA A 87 -4.09 -5.33 20.50
N PRO A 88 -4.83 -4.92 19.45
CA PRO A 88 -4.62 -5.46 18.11
C PRO A 88 -3.21 -5.11 17.61
N LEU A 89 -2.56 -6.07 16.94
CA LEU A 89 -1.17 -5.95 16.50
C LEU A 89 -1.08 -6.03 14.97
N LEU A 90 -0.51 -5.00 14.35
CA LEU A 90 -0.18 -4.95 12.93
C LEU A 90 1.33 -4.80 12.76
N VAL A 91 1.95 -5.77 12.07
CA VAL A 91 3.36 -5.68 11.69
C VAL A 91 3.52 -5.33 10.21
N LEU A 92 4.37 -4.35 9.94
CA LEU A 92 4.74 -3.91 8.61
C LEU A 92 6.12 -4.48 8.27
N ILE A 93 6.21 -5.28 7.21
CA ILE A 93 7.43 -6.01 6.86
C ILE A 93 8.00 -5.44 5.55
N PRO A 94 9.18 -4.79 5.59
CA PRO A 94 9.82 -4.26 4.40
C PRO A 94 10.07 -5.33 3.33
N SER A 95 9.89 -4.99 2.05
CA SER A 95 10.08 -5.91 0.92
C SER A 95 11.49 -6.49 0.79
N ASN A 96 12.49 -5.85 1.41
CA ASN A 96 13.88 -6.29 1.44
C ASN A 96 14.28 -7.02 2.73
N SER A 97 13.35 -7.30 3.64
CA SER A 97 13.67 -7.99 4.89
C SER A 97 13.93 -9.48 4.62
N ARG A 98 15.20 -9.87 4.47
CA ARG A 98 15.59 -11.27 4.62
C ARG A 98 15.73 -11.55 6.11
N THR A 99 14.65 -11.98 6.75
CA THR A 99 14.71 -12.41 8.15
C THR A 99 14.63 -13.93 8.19
N SER A 100 15.55 -14.56 8.92
CA SER A 100 15.78 -16.01 8.95
C SER A 100 14.70 -16.81 9.71
N THR A 101 13.57 -16.17 10.03
CA THR A 101 12.53 -16.68 10.94
C THR A 101 11.12 -16.44 10.39
N GLU A 102 10.94 -16.50 9.06
CA GLU A 102 9.63 -16.37 8.40
C GLU A 102 8.53 -17.26 9.01
N ASP A 103 8.89 -18.41 9.60
CA ASP A 103 7.94 -19.32 10.24
C ASP A 103 7.28 -18.73 11.51
N SER A 104 7.93 -17.83 12.24
CA SER A 104 7.43 -17.31 13.53
C SER A 104 6.34 -16.23 13.37
N TYR A 105 6.35 -15.53 12.25
CA TYR A 105 5.38 -14.50 11.84
C TYR A 105 4.80 -14.80 10.45
N GLY A 106 4.78 -16.09 10.11
CA GLY A 106 4.18 -16.64 8.91
C GLY A 106 2.65 -16.50 8.90
N ASN A 107 2.02 -16.96 7.83
CA ASN A 107 0.56 -16.80 7.66
C ASN A 107 -0.28 -17.60 8.68
N ALA A 108 0.33 -18.58 9.37
CA ALA A 108 -0.30 -19.34 10.43
C ALA A 108 -0.50 -18.52 11.73
N THR A 109 0.27 -17.45 11.92
CA THR A 109 0.26 -16.63 13.14
C THR A 109 -0.20 -15.20 12.92
N PHE A 110 -0.06 -14.66 11.71
CA PHE A 110 -0.52 -13.32 11.34
C PHE A 110 -1.39 -13.38 10.10
N LYS A 111 -2.58 -12.75 10.17
CA LYS A 111 -3.45 -12.56 9.00
C LYS A 111 -2.74 -11.65 7.99
N ASN A 112 -2.46 -12.20 6.81
CA ASN A 112 -1.82 -11.45 5.74
C ASN A 112 -2.83 -10.51 5.06
N LEU A 113 -2.57 -9.21 5.10
CA LEU A 113 -3.32 -8.20 4.36
C LEU A 113 -2.61 -7.98 3.01
N GLU A 114 -3.02 -8.76 2.02
CA GLU A 114 -2.38 -8.79 0.70
C GLU A 114 -2.55 -7.52 -0.13
N ILE A 115 -1.46 -6.82 -0.42
CA ILE A 115 -1.52 -5.57 -1.19
C ILE A 115 -1.38 -5.75 -2.72
N ASN A 116 -1.11 -6.97 -3.19
CA ASN A 116 -0.80 -7.24 -4.61
C ASN A 116 -1.94 -6.88 -5.57
N HIS A 117 -3.19 -6.95 -5.10
CA HIS A 117 -4.36 -6.62 -5.90
C HIS A 117 -4.63 -5.10 -5.98
N LEU A 118 -4.05 -4.30 -5.07
CA LEU A 118 -4.33 -2.86 -4.98
C LEU A 118 -3.87 -2.08 -6.21
N ASN A 119 -2.80 -2.51 -6.88
CA ASN A 119 -2.38 -1.88 -8.12
C ASN A 119 -3.41 -2.01 -9.24
N ARG A 120 -4.06 -3.18 -9.34
CA ARG A 120 -5.16 -3.38 -10.28
C ARG A 120 -6.38 -2.54 -9.89
N LYS A 121 -6.68 -2.46 -8.60
CA LYS A 121 -7.80 -1.65 -8.08
C LYS A 121 -7.57 -0.15 -8.31
N LEU A 122 -6.35 0.35 -8.08
CA LEU A 122 -5.94 1.72 -8.38
C LEU A 122 -6.11 2.03 -9.87
N LEU A 123 -5.61 1.15 -10.74
CA LEU A 123 -5.78 1.29 -12.18
C LEU A 123 -7.26 1.35 -12.59
N SER A 124 -8.10 0.46 -12.05
CA SER A 124 -9.55 0.47 -12.31
C SER A 124 -10.20 1.77 -11.82
N ASN A 125 -9.85 2.26 -10.63
CA ASN A 125 -10.37 3.53 -10.11
C ASN A 125 -9.99 4.70 -11.02
N LEU A 126 -8.72 4.78 -11.46
CA LEU A 126 -8.27 5.81 -12.39
C LEU A 126 -9.02 5.75 -13.72
N LYS A 127 -9.25 4.55 -14.26
CA LYS A 127 -10.04 4.36 -15.48
C LYS A 127 -11.51 4.78 -15.33
N ASN A 128 -12.11 4.50 -14.17
CA ASN A 128 -13.49 4.87 -13.90
C ASN A 128 -13.67 6.39 -13.75
N ASN A 129 -12.62 7.09 -13.31
CA ASN A 129 -12.61 8.54 -13.16
C ASN A 129 -12.36 9.30 -14.48
N ILE A 130 -12.06 8.60 -15.58
CA ILE A 130 -11.88 9.23 -16.90
C ILE A 130 -13.18 9.94 -17.32
N PRO A 131 -13.14 11.23 -17.68
CA PRO A 131 -14.27 11.96 -18.22
C PRO A 131 -14.84 11.29 -19.47
N VAL A 132 -16.18 11.27 -19.59
CA VAL A 132 -16.87 10.61 -20.73
C VAL A 132 -16.37 11.12 -22.08
N THR A 133 -16.05 12.41 -22.17
CA THR A 133 -15.48 13.08 -23.35
C THR A 133 -14.16 12.49 -23.83
N ASN A 134 -13.37 11.91 -22.93
CA ASN A 134 -12.03 11.41 -23.23
C ASN A 134 -11.98 9.87 -23.32
N LYS A 135 -13.08 9.16 -22.97
CA LYS A 135 -13.10 7.69 -22.88
C LYS A 135 -12.80 6.99 -24.20
N SER A 136 -13.39 7.44 -25.31
CA SER A 136 -13.18 6.80 -26.63
C SER A 136 -11.71 6.88 -27.04
N PHE A 137 -11.13 8.09 -26.97
CA PHE A 137 -9.74 8.34 -27.33
C PHE A 137 -8.75 7.56 -26.44
N LEU A 138 -8.96 7.58 -25.12
CA LEU A 138 -8.10 6.83 -24.19
C LEU A 138 -8.23 5.31 -24.36
N THR A 139 -9.39 4.82 -24.80
CA THR A 139 -9.56 3.39 -25.11
C THR A 139 -8.68 2.97 -26.28
N GLU A 140 -8.61 3.79 -27.34
CA GLU A 140 -7.71 3.55 -28.48
C GLU A 140 -6.24 3.55 -28.07
N ILE A 141 -5.83 4.52 -27.24
CA ILE A 141 -4.48 4.54 -26.66
C ILE A 141 -4.21 3.27 -25.86
N PHE A 142 -5.15 2.82 -25.01
CA PHE A 142 -4.96 1.62 -24.22
C PHE A 142 -4.82 0.36 -25.07
N GLU A 143 -5.59 0.22 -26.15
CA GLU A 143 -5.41 -0.91 -27.08
C GLU A 143 -4.05 -0.84 -27.79
N TYR A 144 -3.57 0.35 -28.17
CA TYR A 144 -2.23 0.51 -28.72
C TYR A 144 -1.13 0.13 -27.71
N LEU A 145 -1.19 0.65 -26.48
CA LEU A 145 -0.22 0.36 -25.42
C LEU A 145 -0.23 -1.14 -25.03
N LYS A 146 -1.37 -1.80 -25.14
CA LYS A 146 -1.52 -3.24 -24.89
C LYS A 146 -0.79 -4.07 -25.92
N ILE A 147 -0.83 -3.68 -27.20
CA ILE A 147 -0.03 -4.30 -28.28
C ILE A 147 1.47 -4.17 -27.97
N GLN A 148 1.89 -3.02 -27.43
CA GLN A 148 3.28 -2.75 -27.04
C GLN A 148 3.71 -3.47 -25.74
N LYS A 149 2.84 -4.29 -25.14
CA LYS A 149 3.11 -5.04 -23.89
C LYS A 149 3.57 -4.14 -22.73
N ILE A 150 3.06 -2.91 -22.68
CA ILE A 150 3.32 -1.98 -21.59
C ILE A 150 2.80 -2.59 -20.28
N GLY A 151 3.58 -2.45 -19.20
CA GLY A 151 3.25 -2.99 -17.90
C GLY A 151 2.16 -2.18 -17.17
N PRO A 152 1.49 -2.77 -16.17
CA PRO A 152 0.37 -2.13 -15.45
C PRO A 152 0.77 -0.84 -14.74
N ILE A 153 1.99 -0.74 -14.21
CA ILE A 153 2.46 0.45 -13.50
C ILE A 153 2.62 1.65 -14.45
N GLN A 154 3.00 1.41 -15.70
CA GLN A 154 3.11 2.48 -16.69
C GLN A 154 1.74 3.05 -17.06
N TYR A 155 0.68 2.23 -17.12
CA TYR A 155 -0.69 2.75 -17.28
C TYR A 155 -1.12 3.63 -16.12
N VAL A 156 -0.75 3.24 -14.89
CA VAL A 156 -1.04 4.05 -13.70
C VAL A 156 -0.34 5.39 -13.79
N TYR A 157 0.96 5.43 -14.12
CA TYR A 157 1.68 6.70 -14.27
C TYR A 157 1.13 7.57 -15.39
N PHE A 158 0.80 6.98 -16.55
CA PHE A 158 0.16 7.72 -17.64
C PHE A 158 -1.18 8.33 -17.20
N LEU A 159 -2.03 7.55 -16.53
CA LEU A 159 -3.32 8.03 -16.05
C LEU A 159 -3.19 9.13 -14.98
N LEU A 160 -2.22 9.02 -14.09
CA LEU A 160 -1.94 10.05 -13.09
C LEU A 160 -1.46 11.35 -13.73
N GLU A 161 -0.62 11.26 -14.77
CA GLU A 161 -0.12 12.42 -15.50
C GLU A 161 -1.25 13.17 -16.22
N ILE A 162 -2.08 12.46 -16.98
CA ILE A 162 -3.19 13.11 -17.68
C ILE A 162 -4.24 13.66 -16.71
N GLU A 163 -4.50 12.97 -15.58
CA GLU A 163 -5.43 13.47 -14.55
C GLU A 163 -4.87 14.75 -13.89
N ALA A 164 -3.58 14.79 -13.58
CA ALA A 164 -2.91 15.98 -13.03
C ALA A 164 -3.00 17.18 -13.98
N ASN A 165 -3.02 16.93 -15.29
CA ASN A 165 -3.17 17.94 -16.34
C ASN A 165 -4.62 18.09 -16.84
N SER A 166 -5.61 17.69 -16.03
CA SER A 166 -7.05 17.84 -16.31
C SER A 166 -7.50 17.26 -17.64
N TYR A 167 -6.86 16.17 -18.08
CA TYR A 167 -7.14 15.49 -19.35
C TYR A 167 -7.01 16.42 -20.58
N SER A 168 -6.08 17.37 -20.53
CA SER A 168 -5.75 18.24 -21.66
C SER A 168 -5.23 17.43 -22.86
N PRO A 169 -5.53 17.84 -24.11
CA PRO A 169 -5.01 17.19 -25.31
C PRO A 169 -3.50 17.04 -25.29
N GLU A 170 -2.76 18.05 -24.83
CA GLU A 170 -1.30 18.06 -24.79
C GLU A 170 -0.73 17.00 -23.84
N ALA A 171 -1.41 16.75 -22.72
CA ALA A 171 -0.99 15.71 -21.76
C ALA A 171 -1.33 14.31 -22.25
N ILE A 172 -2.42 14.18 -23.01
CA ILE A 172 -2.91 12.93 -23.56
C ILE A 172 -2.05 12.48 -24.76
N GLY A 173 -1.60 13.43 -25.58
CA GLY A 173 -0.79 13.20 -26.80
C GLY A 173 -1.45 13.71 -28.07
#